data_AF-A0AA90QUM2-F1
#
_entry.id   AF-A0AA90QUM2-F1
#
_cell.length_a   1.000
_cell.length_b   1.000
_cell.length_c   1.000
_cell.angle_alpha   90.00
_cell.angle_beta   90.00
_cell.angle_gamma   90.00
#
_symmetry.space_group_name_H-M   'P 1'
#
loop_
_entity.id
_entity.type
_entity.pdbx_description
1 polymer ?
#
loop_
_entity_poly.entity_id
_entity_poly.type
_entity_poly.pdbx_seq_one_letter_code
_entity_poly.pdbx_strand_id
1 'polypeptide(L)'
;MTLRAALIVSVALMGATRLAAAQATPAPAPAAAAARLLPRQLALVVNDAEPNSVTIAEYYRKARAIPAANVIHVNLPGKPQRLDAARFRALKESIDSQLPAGIEAVLMVWTAPYAVECNAITAAYTMGFDAGQCSNTCAASRPSAYFNATSSHPMADFRMRLSMLLPTESVAQAKALIDRGVASGFRVPNATAYYLVTSQAARNSRVELFPRDGHLAAKKIRTKTLRADALDGVKDIMVYQTGVARVDKLDGLGFLPGALADHLTSFGGDLLGTSQMSSLRWLEAGATASYGSVSEPCNHWQKFPHPTVLLKHYLSGSSAIEAYWRSVAWPTQGLFIGEPLAAPYGR
;
A
#
# COMPACT_ATOMS: atom_id res chain seq x y z
N MET A 1 21.88 64.32 82.94
CA MET A 1 21.96 62.96 83.51
C MET A 1 20.58 62.33 83.46
N THR A 2 20.53 61.09 82.97
CA THR A 2 19.38 60.16 82.86
C THR A 2 18.19 60.60 82.00
N LEU A 3 18.31 60.34 80.68
CA LEU A 3 17.20 60.19 79.73
C LEU A 3 16.57 58.79 79.88
N ARG A 4 15.24 58.72 80.03
CA ARG A 4 14.42 57.56 79.66
C ARG A 4 13.09 58.08 79.11
N ALA A 5 12.88 57.93 77.81
CA ALA A 5 11.58 58.06 77.18
C ALA A 5 11.41 56.86 76.24
N ALA A 6 10.51 55.95 76.61
CA ALA A 6 10.12 54.80 75.82
C ALA A 6 9.05 55.22 74.82
N LEU A 7 9.30 55.01 73.52
CA LEU A 7 8.32 55.18 72.46
C LEU A 7 8.04 53.80 71.86
N ILE A 8 6.82 53.33 72.02
CA ILE A 8 6.31 52.08 71.44
C ILE A 8 6.02 52.33 69.96
N VAL A 9 6.74 51.64 69.09
CA VAL A 9 6.52 51.65 67.62
C VAL A 9 5.67 50.44 67.26
N SER A 10 4.46 50.69 66.75
CA SER A 10 3.59 49.68 66.17
C SER A 10 4.07 49.31 64.76
N VAL A 11 4.54 48.07 64.59
CA VAL A 11 4.95 47.51 63.29
C VAL A 11 3.71 46.97 62.57
N ALA A 12 3.34 47.61 61.46
CA ALA A 12 2.32 47.11 60.54
C ALA A 12 2.94 46.07 59.59
N LEU A 13 2.41 44.84 59.64
CA LEU A 13 2.83 43.71 58.81
C LEU A 13 2.19 43.85 57.41
N MET A 14 2.95 44.30 56.41
CA MET A 14 2.51 44.25 55.00
C MET A 14 2.69 42.84 54.44
N GLY A 15 1.59 42.13 54.22
CA GLY A 15 1.56 40.85 53.53
C GLY A 15 1.75 41.02 52.03
N ALA A 16 2.89 40.54 51.50
CA ALA A 16 3.16 40.50 50.07
C ALA A 16 2.42 39.31 49.42
N THR A 17 1.31 39.57 48.73
CA THR A 17 0.63 38.61 47.86
C THR A 17 1.48 38.35 46.61
N ARG A 18 2.08 37.16 46.52
CA ARG A 18 2.74 36.66 45.31
C ARG A 18 1.68 36.27 44.28
N LEU A 19 1.57 37.02 43.17
CA LEU A 19 0.84 36.58 41.99
C LEU A 19 1.60 35.40 41.35
N ALA A 20 1.06 34.19 41.50
CA ALA A 20 1.50 33.03 40.74
C ALA A 20 1.04 33.19 39.28
N ALA A 21 1.96 33.42 38.36
CA ALA A 21 1.69 33.34 36.94
C ALA A 21 1.39 31.88 36.57
N ALA A 22 0.12 31.59 36.25
CA ALA A 22 -0.27 30.30 35.69
C ALA A 22 0.38 30.14 34.32
N GLN A 23 1.38 29.25 34.22
CA GLN A 23 1.93 28.83 32.94
C GLN A 23 0.87 27.97 32.25
N ALA A 24 0.23 28.52 31.22
CA ALA A 24 -0.65 27.76 30.34
C ALA A 24 0.18 26.68 29.64
N THR A 25 -0.10 25.42 29.93
CA THR A 25 0.42 24.30 29.15
C THR A 25 -0.14 24.42 27.73
N PRO A 26 0.73 24.44 26.69
CA PRO A 26 0.24 24.48 25.31
C PRO A 26 -0.60 23.23 25.06
N ALA A 27 -1.81 23.43 24.54
CA ALA A 27 -2.67 22.33 24.12
C ALA A 27 -1.88 21.44 23.13
N PRO A 28 -1.97 20.10 23.22
CA PRO A 28 -1.35 19.23 22.24
C PRO A 28 -1.86 19.62 20.86
N ALA A 29 -0.92 19.90 19.94
CA ALA A 29 -1.24 20.17 18.55
C ALA A 29 -2.13 19.02 18.02
N PRO A 30 -3.14 19.32 17.19
CA PRO A 30 -3.91 18.25 16.53
C PRO A 30 -2.91 17.32 15.85
N ALA A 31 -2.99 16.03 16.14
CA ALA A 31 -2.14 15.01 15.51
C ALA A 31 -2.19 15.23 14.00
N ALA A 32 -1.04 15.62 13.41
CA ALA A 32 -0.94 15.79 11.98
C ALA A 32 -1.47 14.52 11.32
N ALA A 33 -2.48 14.65 10.46
CA ALA A 33 -2.94 13.54 9.64
C ALA A 33 -1.70 12.89 9.01
N ALA A 34 -1.58 11.56 9.12
CA ALA A 34 -0.44 10.84 8.57
C ALA A 34 -0.24 11.30 7.11
N ALA A 35 0.92 11.87 6.81
CA ALA A 35 1.20 12.42 5.49
C ALA A 35 1.17 11.28 4.49
N ARG A 36 0.08 11.15 3.72
CA ARG A 36 -0.05 10.15 2.66
C ARG A 36 0.87 10.46 1.49
N LEU A 37 1.20 9.44 0.69
CA LEU A 37 1.93 9.63 -0.57
C LEU A 37 1.20 10.62 -1.49
N LEU A 38 1.94 11.63 -1.97
CA LEU A 38 1.43 12.67 -2.85
C LEU A 38 1.84 12.43 -4.32
N PRO A 39 1.08 12.97 -5.30
CA PRO A 39 1.43 12.91 -6.72
C PRO A 39 2.88 13.31 -7.04
N ARG A 40 3.40 14.36 -6.38
CA ARG A 40 4.78 14.84 -6.57
C ARG A 40 5.87 13.87 -6.07
N GLN A 41 5.51 12.90 -5.25
CA GLN A 41 6.42 11.89 -4.68
C GLN A 41 6.36 10.56 -5.44
N LEU A 42 5.54 10.47 -6.48
CA LEU A 42 5.41 9.30 -7.34
C LEU A 42 6.10 9.56 -8.68
N ALA A 43 6.96 8.63 -9.10
CA ALA A 43 7.49 8.57 -10.46
C ALA A 43 6.71 7.56 -11.32
N LEU A 44 6.48 7.90 -12.59
CA LEU A 44 5.93 7.00 -13.61
C LEU A 44 7.07 6.47 -14.46
N VAL A 45 7.29 5.16 -14.48
CA VAL A 45 8.28 4.55 -15.37
C VAL A 45 7.57 3.99 -16.58
N VAL A 46 7.92 4.53 -17.74
CA VAL A 46 7.31 4.28 -19.04
C VAL A 46 8.24 3.42 -19.86
N ASN A 47 7.75 2.28 -20.33
CA ASN A 47 8.43 1.49 -21.34
C ASN A 47 8.11 2.03 -22.75
N ASP A 48 9.07 2.66 -23.40
CA ASP A 48 8.91 3.25 -24.74
C ASP A 48 8.82 2.19 -25.84
N ALA A 49 9.27 0.96 -25.57
CA ALA A 49 9.10 -0.17 -26.49
C ALA A 49 7.63 -0.66 -26.56
N GLU A 50 6.73 -0.12 -25.72
CA GLU A 50 5.33 -0.51 -25.64
C GLU A 50 4.39 0.71 -25.81
N PRO A 51 3.68 0.84 -26.96
CA PRO A 51 2.78 1.97 -27.21
C PRO A 51 1.66 2.12 -26.16
N ASN A 52 1.17 1.01 -25.60
CA ASN A 52 0.16 1.04 -24.54
C ASN A 52 0.71 1.69 -23.27
N SER A 53 1.94 1.36 -22.88
CA SER A 53 2.64 1.93 -21.73
C SER A 53 2.73 3.45 -21.85
N VAL A 54 3.19 3.97 -22.99
CA VAL A 54 3.29 5.41 -23.28
C VAL A 54 1.91 6.08 -23.18
N THR A 55 0.89 5.50 -23.81
CA THR A 55 -0.47 6.04 -23.82
C THR A 55 -1.09 6.09 -22.42
N ILE A 56 -0.91 5.02 -21.64
CA ILE A 56 -1.46 4.89 -20.29
C ILE A 56 -0.72 5.82 -19.33
N ALA A 57 0.60 5.93 -19.44
CA ALA A 57 1.41 6.82 -18.59
C ALA A 57 1.02 8.28 -18.79
N GLU A 58 0.82 8.74 -20.03
CA GLU A 58 0.39 10.12 -20.29
C GLU A 58 -1.03 10.37 -19.76
N TYR A 59 -1.92 9.38 -19.85
CA TYR A 59 -3.24 9.47 -19.22
C TYR A 59 -3.13 9.58 -17.70
N TYR A 60 -2.35 8.70 -17.07
CA TYR A 60 -2.13 8.70 -15.62
C TYR A 60 -1.57 10.03 -15.15
N ARG A 61 -0.53 10.54 -15.84
CA ARG A 61 0.12 11.81 -15.52
C ARG A 61 -0.90 12.95 -15.45
N LYS A 62 -1.79 13.05 -16.43
CA LYS A 62 -2.86 14.06 -16.44
C LYS A 62 -3.86 13.83 -15.32
N ALA A 63 -4.38 12.60 -15.19
CA ALA A 63 -5.42 12.26 -14.23
C ALA A 63 -5.00 12.47 -12.76
N ARG A 64 -3.72 12.23 -12.44
CA ARG A 64 -3.15 12.40 -11.10
C ARG A 64 -2.33 13.67 -10.91
N ALA A 65 -2.22 14.52 -11.95
CA ALA A 65 -1.34 15.68 -11.96
C ALA A 65 0.11 15.34 -11.54
N ILE A 66 0.64 14.25 -12.07
CA ILE A 66 2.05 13.88 -11.85
C ILE A 66 2.94 14.92 -12.54
N PRO A 67 3.96 15.49 -11.87
CA PRO A 67 4.90 16.41 -12.49
C PRO A 67 5.56 15.78 -13.71
N ALA A 68 5.77 16.56 -14.78
CA ALA A 68 6.43 16.07 -15.99
C ALA A 68 7.84 15.52 -15.70
N ALA A 69 8.57 16.15 -14.77
CA ALA A 69 9.89 15.70 -14.33
C ALA A 69 9.87 14.31 -13.64
N ASN A 70 8.71 13.83 -13.21
CA ASN A 70 8.57 12.53 -12.56
C ASN A 70 8.23 11.41 -13.58
N VAL A 71 8.23 11.70 -14.88
CA VAL A 71 8.03 10.70 -15.93
C VAL A 71 9.40 10.22 -16.42
N ILE A 72 9.67 8.94 -16.22
CA ILE A 72 10.95 8.28 -16.44
C ILE A 72 10.81 7.31 -17.61
N HIS A 73 11.74 7.36 -18.55
CA HIS A 73 11.66 6.58 -19.78
C HIS A 73 12.69 5.45 -19.75
N VAL A 74 12.25 4.25 -20.11
CA VAL A 74 13.10 3.07 -20.29
C VAL A 74 12.73 2.34 -21.58
N ASN A 75 13.67 1.57 -22.11
CA ASN A 75 13.44 0.76 -23.31
C ASN A 75 13.59 -0.73 -22.98
N LEU A 76 12.46 -1.45 -22.89
CA LEU A 76 12.39 -2.87 -22.57
C LEU A 76 11.61 -3.64 -23.65
N PRO A 77 12.24 -3.99 -24.78
CA PRO A 77 11.57 -4.70 -25.86
C PRO A 77 11.25 -6.16 -25.50
N GLY A 78 10.25 -6.72 -26.19
CA GLY A 78 9.94 -8.15 -26.15
C GLY A 78 9.09 -8.62 -24.97
N LYS A 79 8.71 -7.73 -24.05
CA LYS A 79 7.82 -8.02 -22.90
C LYS A 79 8.16 -9.34 -22.17
N PRO A 80 9.42 -9.58 -21.79
CA PRO A 80 9.77 -10.82 -21.10
C PRO A 80 9.00 -10.89 -19.77
N GLN A 81 8.40 -12.03 -19.43
CA GLN A 81 7.72 -12.20 -18.12
C GLN A 81 8.70 -12.00 -16.95
N ARG A 82 9.95 -12.44 -17.17
CA ARG A 82 11.02 -12.50 -16.17
C ARG A 82 12.32 -11.91 -16.71
N LEU A 83 13.01 -11.13 -15.89
CA LEU A 83 14.39 -10.72 -16.11
C LEU A 83 15.35 -11.60 -15.31
N ASP A 84 16.58 -11.75 -15.79
CA ASP A 84 17.70 -12.19 -14.95
C ASP A 84 18.24 -11.02 -14.09
N ALA A 85 19.08 -11.32 -13.10
CA ALA A 85 19.64 -10.33 -12.20
C ALA A 85 20.47 -9.23 -12.91
N ALA A 86 21.15 -9.53 -14.01
CA ALA A 86 21.99 -8.56 -14.72
C ALA A 86 21.14 -7.55 -15.49
N ARG A 87 20.15 -8.01 -16.24
CA ARG A 87 19.17 -7.17 -16.95
C ARG A 87 18.35 -6.33 -15.97
N PHE A 88 17.96 -6.90 -14.83
CA PHE A 88 17.28 -6.15 -13.78
C PHE A 88 18.18 -5.04 -13.19
N ARG A 89 19.46 -5.31 -12.93
CA ARG A 89 20.41 -4.30 -12.43
C ARG A 89 20.52 -3.13 -13.40
N ALA A 90 20.69 -3.40 -14.69
CA ALA A 90 20.76 -2.37 -15.72
C ALA A 90 19.45 -1.55 -15.81
N LEU A 91 18.29 -2.21 -15.74
CA LEU A 91 16.99 -1.52 -15.69
C LEU A 91 16.88 -0.62 -14.45
N LYS A 92 17.24 -1.12 -13.27
CA LYS A 92 17.17 -0.35 -12.03
C LYS A 92 18.08 0.88 -12.08
N GLU A 93 19.30 0.75 -12.58
CA GLU A 93 20.24 1.86 -12.75
C GLU A 93 19.71 2.91 -13.75
N SER A 94 19.17 2.46 -14.88
CA SER A 94 18.51 3.32 -15.87
C SER A 94 17.34 4.11 -15.26
N ILE A 95 16.50 3.49 -14.44
CA ILE A 95 15.42 4.19 -13.71
C ILE A 95 15.99 5.17 -12.69
N ASP A 96 16.87 4.69 -11.79
CA ASP A 96 17.31 5.46 -10.63
C ASP A 96 18.11 6.71 -11.01
N SER A 97 18.90 6.65 -12.11
CA SER A 97 19.67 7.79 -12.63
C SER A 97 18.81 8.97 -13.13
N GLN A 98 17.54 8.72 -13.44
CA GLN A 98 16.61 9.74 -13.95
C GLN A 98 15.68 10.31 -12.87
N LEU A 99 15.64 9.70 -11.68
CA LEU A 99 14.70 10.08 -10.64
C LEU A 99 15.01 11.45 -10.02
N PRO A 100 14.03 12.37 -9.96
CA PRO A 100 14.16 13.59 -9.18
C PRO A 100 14.33 13.32 -7.68
N ALA A 101 14.81 14.33 -6.95
CA ALA A 101 14.81 14.30 -5.50
C ALA A 101 13.37 14.22 -4.94
N GLY A 102 13.19 13.53 -3.81
CA GLY A 102 11.89 13.44 -3.12
C GLY A 102 10.91 12.39 -3.66
N ILE A 103 11.33 11.56 -4.61
CA ILE A 103 10.54 10.40 -5.05
C ILE A 103 10.58 9.28 -3.99
N GLU A 104 9.41 9.02 -3.40
CA GLU A 104 9.17 7.98 -2.39
C GLU A 104 8.65 6.68 -3.03
N ALA A 105 8.06 6.76 -4.21
CA ALA A 105 7.45 5.62 -4.89
C ALA A 105 7.60 5.66 -6.42
N VAL A 106 7.56 4.49 -7.04
CA VAL A 106 7.61 4.28 -8.50
C VAL A 106 6.43 3.43 -8.95
N LEU A 107 5.73 3.89 -9.99
CA LEU A 107 4.74 3.11 -10.72
C LEU A 107 5.32 2.66 -12.06
N MET A 108 5.50 1.36 -12.23
CA MET A 108 5.96 0.74 -13.47
C MET A 108 4.75 0.52 -14.39
N VAL A 109 4.72 1.17 -15.55
CA VAL A 109 3.57 1.13 -16.46
C VAL A 109 3.80 0.10 -17.55
N TRP A 110 3.67 -1.18 -17.23
CA TRP A 110 3.68 -2.32 -18.16
C TRP A 110 3.09 -3.56 -17.49
N THR A 111 2.69 -4.58 -18.23
CA THR A 111 2.33 -5.88 -17.64
C THR A 111 3.54 -6.78 -17.41
N ALA A 112 4.51 -6.81 -18.33
CA ALA A 112 5.72 -7.63 -18.25
C ALA A 112 6.97 -6.79 -18.57
N PRO A 113 8.08 -6.94 -17.82
CA PRO A 113 8.35 -7.96 -16.81
C PRO A 113 7.69 -7.72 -15.45
N TYR A 114 7.27 -8.80 -14.79
CA TYR A 114 6.76 -8.80 -13.42
C TYR A 114 7.66 -9.58 -12.44
N ALA A 115 8.64 -10.34 -12.94
CA ALA A 115 9.58 -11.11 -12.12
C ALA A 115 11.05 -10.79 -12.45
N VAL A 116 11.90 -10.96 -11.44
CA VAL A 116 13.37 -11.00 -11.54
C VAL A 116 13.78 -12.33 -10.96
N GLU A 117 14.10 -13.29 -11.82
CA GLU A 117 14.25 -14.70 -11.42
C GLU A 117 13.02 -15.18 -10.62
N CYS A 118 13.17 -15.52 -9.34
CA CYS A 118 12.06 -15.90 -8.46
C CYS A 118 11.46 -14.71 -7.66
N ASN A 119 12.10 -13.55 -7.66
CA ASN A 119 11.65 -12.36 -6.93
C ASN A 119 10.60 -11.61 -7.76
N ALA A 120 9.65 -10.95 -7.12
CA ALA A 120 8.79 -10.00 -7.84
C ALA A 120 9.58 -8.76 -8.22
N ILE A 121 9.32 -8.15 -9.38
CA ILE A 121 10.04 -6.95 -9.81
C ILE A 121 9.85 -5.78 -8.84
N THR A 122 8.65 -5.65 -8.27
CA THR A 122 8.36 -4.63 -7.25
C THR A 122 9.12 -4.89 -5.95
N ALA A 123 9.27 -6.16 -5.58
CA ALA A 123 10.06 -6.55 -4.42
C ALA A 123 11.55 -6.27 -4.63
N ALA A 124 12.10 -6.74 -5.76
CA ALA A 124 13.49 -6.55 -6.12
C ALA A 124 13.86 -5.07 -6.27
N TYR A 125 12.96 -4.23 -6.80
CA TYR A 125 13.21 -2.79 -6.94
C TYR A 125 13.22 -2.07 -5.60
N THR A 126 12.25 -2.35 -4.72
CA THR A 126 12.08 -1.66 -3.43
C THR A 126 13.08 -2.16 -2.38
N MET A 127 13.35 -3.47 -2.34
CA MET A 127 14.15 -4.11 -1.30
C MET A 127 15.54 -4.55 -1.78
N GLY A 128 15.78 -4.57 -3.08
CA GLY A 128 16.93 -5.24 -3.67
C GLY A 128 16.62 -6.71 -3.99
N PHE A 129 17.22 -7.20 -5.06
CA PHE A 129 17.12 -8.59 -5.49
C PHE A 129 17.78 -9.53 -4.46
N ASP A 130 17.09 -10.62 -4.12
CA ASP A 130 17.56 -11.65 -3.19
C ASP A 130 17.69 -13.00 -3.93
N ALA A 131 18.92 -13.32 -4.34
CA ALA A 131 19.23 -14.60 -4.98
C ALA A 131 19.07 -15.79 -4.03
N GLY A 132 19.30 -15.58 -2.73
CA GLY A 132 19.20 -16.62 -1.71
C GLY A 132 17.80 -17.19 -1.63
N GLN A 133 16.78 -16.34 -1.79
CA GLN A 133 15.39 -16.76 -1.85
C GLN A 133 15.11 -17.76 -2.98
N CYS A 134 15.83 -17.70 -4.09
CA CYS A 134 15.60 -18.57 -5.24
C CYS A 134 16.12 -19.99 -5.05
N SER A 135 17.01 -20.22 -4.06
CA SER A 135 17.46 -21.58 -3.70
C SER A 135 16.38 -22.40 -3.01
N ASN A 136 15.49 -21.74 -2.25
CA ASN A 136 14.34 -22.35 -1.60
C ASN A 136 13.22 -21.31 -1.50
N THR A 137 12.32 -21.29 -2.49
CA THR A 137 11.24 -20.30 -2.57
C THR A 137 10.24 -20.41 -1.42
N CYS A 138 10.20 -21.52 -0.70
CA CYS A 138 9.36 -21.69 0.48
C CYS A 138 10.02 -21.25 1.78
N ALA A 139 11.33 -21.00 1.82
CA ALA A 139 12.00 -20.49 3.01
C ALA A 139 11.47 -19.10 3.41
N ALA A 140 11.72 -18.73 4.67
CA ALA A 140 11.52 -17.37 5.15
C ALA A 140 12.36 -16.38 4.33
N SER A 141 11.74 -15.29 3.88
CA SER A 141 12.44 -14.24 3.15
C SER A 141 12.91 -13.13 4.08
N ARG A 142 13.73 -12.23 3.55
CA ARG A 142 14.12 -11.02 4.28
C ARG A 142 12.88 -10.23 4.75
N PRO A 143 12.76 -9.91 6.04
CA PRO A 143 11.68 -9.06 6.54
C PRO A 143 11.72 -7.65 5.96
N SER A 144 10.55 -7.07 5.73
CA SER A 144 10.38 -5.66 5.37
C SER A 144 10.43 -4.79 6.62
N ALA A 145 11.38 -3.84 6.69
CA ALA A 145 11.42 -2.84 7.76
C ALA A 145 10.20 -1.90 7.73
N TYR A 146 9.50 -1.82 6.59
CA TYR A 146 8.29 -1.02 6.43
C TYR A 146 7.01 -1.75 6.89
N PHE A 147 7.09 -3.05 7.19
CA PHE A 147 5.94 -3.81 7.69
C PHE A 147 5.39 -3.18 8.98
N ASN A 148 4.11 -2.79 8.94
CA ASN A 148 3.39 -2.10 10.00
C ASN A 148 4.06 -0.81 10.54
N ALA A 149 5.02 -0.23 9.80
CA ALA A 149 5.64 1.03 10.14
C ALA A 149 4.61 2.17 10.18
N THR A 150 4.88 3.27 10.88
CA THR A 150 4.04 4.47 10.92
C THR A 150 4.57 5.64 10.09
N SER A 151 5.84 5.57 9.65
CA SER A 151 6.48 6.63 8.88
C SER A 151 5.83 6.84 7.51
N SER A 152 5.72 8.11 7.09
CA SER A 152 5.25 8.56 5.78
C SER A 152 6.36 8.72 4.72
N HIS A 153 7.62 8.46 5.10
CA HIS A 153 8.79 8.74 4.27
C HIS A 153 9.64 7.48 4.08
N PRO A 154 9.15 6.50 3.30
CA PRO A 154 9.79 5.20 3.20
C PRO A 154 11.23 5.27 2.65
N MET A 155 11.52 6.21 1.75
CA MET A 155 12.85 6.38 1.19
C MET A 155 13.82 6.97 2.21
N ALA A 156 13.40 8.01 2.95
CA ALA A 156 14.26 8.66 3.95
C ALA A 156 14.53 7.74 5.16
N ASP A 157 13.49 7.06 5.65
CA ASP A 157 13.56 6.35 6.93
C ASP A 157 14.02 4.90 6.79
N PHE A 158 13.74 4.25 5.65
CA PHE A 158 14.06 2.83 5.43
C PHE A 158 14.92 2.58 4.19
N ARG A 159 15.27 3.63 3.43
CA ARG A 159 15.91 3.49 2.10
C ARG A 159 15.08 2.63 1.14
N MET A 160 13.76 2.67 1.29
CA MET A 160 12.81 1.92 0.49
C MET A 160 12.04 2.85 -0.42
N ARG A 161 12.27 2.76 -1.73
CA ARG A 161 11.39 3.38 -2.72
C ARG A 161 10.30 2.40 -3.08
N LEU A 162 9.09 2.63 -2.59
CA LEU A 162 7.97 1.71 -2.82
C LEU A 162 7.72 1.55 -4.31
N SER A 163 7.27 0.37 -4.74
CA SER A 163 6.94 0.16 -6.14
C SER A 163 5.66 -0.64 -6.34
N MET A 164 4.98 -0.34 -7.43
CA MET A 164 3.76 -1.00 -7.89
C MET A 164 3.77 -1.05 -9.42
N LEU A 165 3.08 -2.03 -9.99
CA LEU A 165 2.96 -2.22 -11.44
C LEU A 165 1.52 -1.90 -11.89
N LEU A 166 1.39 -1.13 -12.97
CA LEU A 166 0.12 -0.83 -13.63
C LEU A 166 0.04 -1.63 -14.95
N PRO A 167 -0.83 -2.65 -15.04
CA PRO A 167 -0.91 -3.50 -16.23
C PRO A 167 -1.37 -2.75 -17.48
N THR A 168 -0.88 -3.16 -18.66
CA THR A 168 -1.03 -2.43 -19.93
C THR A 168 -1.61 -3.27 -21.08
N GLU A 169 -2.09 -4.48 -20.81
CA GLU A 169 -2.70 -5.35 -21.86
C GLU A 169 -3.90 -4.68 -22.56
N SER A 170 -4.62 -3.79 -21.87
CA SER A 170 -5.71 -3.02 -22.45
C SER A 170 -5.67 -1.57 -21.97
N VAL A 171 -5.50 -0.63 -22.90
CA VAL A 171 -5.55 0.82 -22.61
C VAL A 171 -6.90 1.20 -22.00
N ALA A 172 -8.01 0.62 -22.46
CA ALA A 172 -9.33 0.91 -21.93
C ALA A 172 -9.47 0.44 -20.46
N GLN A 173 -9.03 -0.78 -20.14
CA GLN A 173 -9.08 -1.28 -18.77
C GLN A 173 -8.14 -0.51 -17.85
N ALA A 174 -6.94 -0.15 -18.31
CA ALA A 174 -6.00 0.66 -17.55
C ALA A 174 -6.56 2.05 -17.24
N LYS A 175 -7.20 2.73 -18.21
CA LYS A 175 -7.89 4.01 -17.97
C LYS A 175 -9.01 3.86 -16.94
N ALA A 176 -9.86 2.83 -17.08
CA ALA A 176 -10.93 2.57 -16.12
C ALA A 176 -10.41 2.30 -14.70
N LEU A 177 -9.26 1.62 -14.57
CA LEU A 177 -8.56 1.41 -13.30
C LEU A 177 -8.04 2.74 -12.71
N ILE A 178 -7.42 3.59 -13.53
CA ILE A 178 -6.94 4.92 -13.13
C ILE A 178 -8.11 5.79 -12.65
N ASP A 179 -9.18 5.86 -13.43
CA ASP A 179 -10.37 6.66 -13.11
C ASP A 179 -11.00 6.21 -11.80
N ARG A 180 -11.07 4.89 -11.57
CA ARG A 180 -11.54 4.31 -10.32
C ARG A 180 -10.63 4.69 -9.14
N GLY A 181 -9.31 4.66 -9.31
CA GLY A 181 -8.36 5.11 -8.30
C GLY A 181 -8.51 6.61 -7.99
N VAL A 182 -8.66 7.46 -9.01
CA VAL A 182 -8.95 8.90 -8.86
C VAL A 182 -10.25 9.09 -8.09
N ALA A 183 -11.27 8.30 -8.42
CA ALA A 183 -12.58 8.41 -7.81
C ALA A 183 -12.64 8.02 -6.33
N SER A 184 -11.69 7.19 -5.86
CA SER A 184 -11.60 6.78 -4.45
C SER A 184 -11.58 7.96 -3.48
N GLY A 185 -10.97 9.07 -3.90
CA GLY A 185 -10.81 10.24 -3.06
C GLY A 185 -12.05 11.12 -2.94
N PHE A 186 -13.17 10.89 -3.65
CA PHE A 186 -14.30 11.84 -3.69
C PHE A 186 -15.22 11.79 -2.45
N ARG A 187 -15.54 10.61 -1.94
CA ARG A 187 -16.45 10.41 -0.81
C ARG A 187 -16.08 9.11 -0.11
N VAL A 188 -16.21 9.07 1.21
CA VAL A 188 -16.17 7.81 1.98
C VAL A 188 -17.54 7.12 1.87
N PRO A 189 -17.67 6.02 1.09
CA PRO A 189 -18.92 5.29 0.97
C PRO A 189 -19.19 4.44 2.21
N ASN A 190 -20.44 4.01 2.40
CA ASN A 190 -20.72 2.87 3.26
C ASN A 190 -20.12 1.63 2.58
N ALA A 191 -19.25 0.93 3.29
CA ALA A 191 -18.48 -0.16 2.71
C ALA A 191 -18.39 -1.36 3.65
N THR A 192 -17.96 -2.49 3.09
CA THR A 192 -17.66 -3.70 3.83
C THR A 192 -16.29 -4.26 3.43
N ALA A 193 -15.49 -4.62 4.44
CA ALA A 193 -14.31 -5.45 4.33
C ALA A 193 -14.70 -6.91 4.56
N TYR A 194 -14.61 -7.71 3.51
CA TYR A 194 -14.94 -9.12 3.50
C TYR A 194 -13.69 -9.98 3.64
N TYR A 195 -13.75 -10.92 4.57
CA TYR A 195 -12.72 -11.92 4.82
C TYR A 195 -13.36 -13.30 4.71
N LEU A 196 -12.78 -14.18 3.90
CA LEU A 196 -13.32 -15.52 3.69
C LEU A 196 -12.47 -16.59 4.36
N VAL A 197 -13.13 -17.45 5.12
CA VAL A 197 -12.62 -18.74 5.56
C VAL A 197 -13.14 -19.79 4.57
N THR A 198 -12.24 -20.37 3.79
CA THR A 198 -12.60 -21.18 2.62
C THR A 198 -12.50 -22.67 2.95
N SER A 199 -12.97 -23.52 2.04
CA SER A 199 -12.78 -24.98 2.08
C SER A 199 -11.32 -25.40 1.87
N GLN A 200 -10.48 -24.54 1.28
CA GLN A 200 -9.07 -24.82 1.02
C GLN A 200 -8.20 -24.54 2.25
N ALA A 201 -8.24 -25.45 3.23
CA ALA A 201 -7.60 -25.28 4.55
C ALA A 201 -6.12 -24.86 4.48
N ALA A 202 -5.35 -25.40 3.52
CA ALA A 202 -3.94 -25.03 3.35
C ALA A 202 -3.73 -23.53 3.03
N ARG A 203 -4.74 -22.85 2.46
CA ARG A 203 -4.70 -21.42 2.10
C ARG A 203 -5.35 -20.50 3.16
N ASN A 204 -5.83 -21.06 4.26
CA ASN A 204 -6.42 -20.33 5.38
C ASN A 204 -5.39 -19.85 6.42
N SER A 205 -4.09 -19.83 6.09
CA SER A 205 -3.03 -19.55 7.08
C SER A 205 -3.06 -18.14 7.71
N ARG A 206 -3.84 -17.22 7.13
CA ARG A 206 -4.07 -15.87 7.67
C ARG A 206 -5.45 -15.66 8.34
N VAL A 207 -6.27 -16.70 8.47
CA VAL A 207 -7.63 -16.59 9.03
C VAL A 207 -7.64 -16.06 10.47
N GLU A 208 -6.73 -16.55 11.31
CA GLU A 208 -6.59 -16.10 12.71
C GLU A 208 -6.18 -14.61 12.83
N LEU A 209 -5.74 -14.00 11.73
CA LEU A 209 -5.30 -12.61 11.67
C LEU A 209 -6.41 -11.66 11.18
N PHE A 210 -7.57 -12.19 10.76
CA PHE A 210 -8.69 -11.38 10.28
C PHE A 210 -9.19 -10.39 11.34
N PRO A 211 -9.51 -9.14 10.95
CA PRO A 211 -10.18 -8.21 11.85
C PRO A 211 -11.45 -8.80 12.42
N ARG A 212 -11.75 -8.49 13.68
CA ARG A 212 -13.02 -8.87 14.29
C ARG A 212 -14.19 -8.27 13.51
N ASP A 213 -15.25 -9.05 13.36
CA ASP A 213 -16.50 -8.60 12.77
C ASP A 213 -17.10 -7.44 13.57
N GLY A 214 -17.61 -6.44 12.87
CA GLY A 214 -18.11 -5.23 13.51
C GLY A 214 -18.35 -4.09 12.55
N HIS A 215 -18.66 -2.92 13.10
CA HIS A 215 -18.91 -1.69 12.36
C HIS A 215 -18.11 -0.54 12.96
N LEU A 216 -17.23 0.04 12.16
CA LEU A 216 -16.49 1.25 12.51
C LEU A 216 -17.24 2.46 11.94
N ALA A 217 -18.21 2.97 12.71
CA ALA A 217 -19.11 4.04 12.28
C ALA A 217 -18.37 5.31 11.80
N ALA A 218 -17.28 5.69 12.49
CA ALA A 218 -16.46 6.84 12.12
C ALA A 218 -15.82 6.73 10.73
N LYS A 219 -15.62 5.50 10.23
CA LYS A 219 -15.06 5.21 8.91
C LYS A 219 -16.09 4.60 7.95
N LYS A 220 -17.36 4.46 8.36
CA LYS A 220 -18.45 3.87 7.57
C LYS A 220 -18.12 2.50 6.96
N ILE A 221 -17.35 1.70 7.68
CA ILE A 221 -16.90 0.39 7.21
C ILE A 221 -17.32 -0.72 8.17
N ARG A 222 -17.87 -1.79 7.60
CA ARG A 222 -18.15 -3.04 8.30
C ARG A 222 -17.04 -4.04 8.03
N THR A 223 -16.73 -4.88 9.00
CA THR A 223 -15.87 -6.06 8.83
C THR A 223 -16.75 -7.30 8.92
N LYS A 224 -16.61 -8.22 7.97
CA LYS A 224 -17.37 -9.47 7.92
C LYS A 224 -16.45 -10.64 7.59
N THR A 225 -16.48 -11.65 8.44
CA THR A 225 -15.84 -12.93 8.21
C THR A 225 -16.89 -13.95 7.82
N LEU A 226 -16.78 -14.55 6.63
CA LEU A 226 -17.75 -15.52 6.12
C LEU A 226 -17.06 -16.86 5.86
N ARG A 227 -17.77 -17.96 6.13
CA ARG A 227 -17.36 -19.31 5.71
C ARG A 227 -17.92 -19.59 4.33
N ALA A 228 -17.15 -19.28 3.29
CA ALA A 228 -17.54 -19.45 1.89
C ALA A 228 -16.28 -19.45 1.01
N ASP A 229 -16.36 -20.08 -0.17
CA ASP A 229 -15.26 -20.09 -1.14
C ASP A 229 -15.25 -18.84 -2.03
N ALA A 230 -16.40 -18.19 -2.21
CA ALA A 230 -16.55 -16.96 -2.97
C ALA A 230 -17.68 -16.08 -2.40
N LEU A 231 -17.57 -14.78 -2.64
CA LEU A 231 -18.70 -13.85 -2.49
C LEU A 231 -19.61 -13.95 -3.71
N ASP A 232 -20.89 -13.63 -3.52
CA ASP A 232 -21.89 -13.65 -4.59
C ASP A 232 -22.78 -12.40 -4.49
N GLY A 233 -22.89 -11.65 -5.58
CA GLY A 233 -23.82 -10.52 -5.72
C GLY A 233 -23.58 -9.29 -4.82
N VAL A 234 -22.56 -9.28 -3.94
CA VAL A 234 -22.31 -8.14 -3.03
C VAL A 234 -21.68 -6.95 -3.75
N LYS A 235 -22.10 -5.72 -3.40
CA LYS A 235 -21.80 -4.50 -4.18
C LYS A 235 -21.10 -3.37 -3.40
N ASP A 236 -20.80 -3.57 -2.12
CA ASP A 236 -20.21 -2.58 -1.23
C ASP A 236 -18.79 -2.97 -0.78
N ILE A 237 -18.03 -3.66 -1.64
CA ILE A 237 -16.70 -4.19 -1.29
C ILE A 237 -15.68 -3.06 -1.26
N MET A 238 -15.03 -2.87 -0.11
CA MET A 238 -13.80 -2.07 0.02
C MET A 238 -12.56 -2.94 0.24
N VAL A 239 -12.70 -4.06 0.94
CA VAL A 239 -11.63 -5.06 1.06
C VAL A 239 -12.23 -6.42 0.76
N TYR A 240 -11.53 -7.24 -0.03
CA TYR A 240 -11.85 -8.65 -0.19
C TYR A 240 -10.57 -9.49 -0.08
N GLN A 241 -10.43 -10.22 1.03
CA GLN A 241 -9.31 -11.15 1.22
C GLN A 241 -9.80 -12.57 1.45
N THR A 242 -9.26 -13.50 0.67
CA THR A 242 -9.63 -14.92 0.68
C THR A 242 -8.40 -15.83 0.56
N GLY A 243 -8.60 -17.15 0.59
CA GLY A 243 -7.58 -18.17 0.37
C GLY A 243 -8.12 -19.30 -0.50
N VAL A 244 -8.05 -19.16 -1.82
CA VAL A 244 -8.42 -20.20 -2.79
C VAL A 244 -7.51 -20.14 -4.01
N ALA A 245 -7.36 -21.26 -4.72
CA ALA A 245 -6.64 -21.33 -6.00
C ALA A 245 -7.19 -20.38 -7.09
N ARG A 246 -8.51 -20.23 -7.10
CA ARG A 246 -9.28 -19.44 -8.07
C ARG A 246 -10.55 -18.97 -7.37
N VAL A 247 -10.86 -17.69 -7.51
CA VAL A 247 -12.06 -17.08 -6.95
C VAL A 247 -13.12 -17.04 -8.02
N ASP A 248 -14.26 -17.68 -7.75
CA ASP A 248 -15.40 -17.68 -8.66
C ASP A 248 -16.26 -16.41 -8.46
N LYS A 249 -17.22 -16.20 -9.37
CA LYS A 249 -18.29 -15.20 -9.26
C LYS A 249 -17.84 -13.73 -9.20
N LEU A 250 -16.63 -13.42 -9.66
CA LEU A 250 -16.10 -12.06 -9.67
C LEU A 250 -16.97 -11.09 -10.49
N ASP A 251 -17.53 -11.53 -11.62
CA ASP A 251 -18.36 -10.72 -12.51
C ASP A 251 -19.64 -10.18 -11.81
N GLY A 252 -20.11 -10.88 -10.77
CA GLY A 252 -21.28 -10.52 -9.99
C GLY A 252 -20.98 -9.53 -8.85
N LEU A 253 -19.73 -9.14 -8.63
CA LEU A 253 -19.34 -8.31 -7.50
C LEU A 253 -19.41 -6.80 -7.83
N GLY A 254 -19.38 -5.97 -6.79
CA GLY A 254 -19.29 -4.53 -6.90
C GLY A 254 -18.22 -4.01 -5.95
N PHE A 255 -17.07 -3.67 -6.53
CA PHE A 255 -15.96 -3.05 -5.84
C PHE A 255 -16.13 -1.53 -5.84
N LEU A 256 -16.00 -0.93 -4.67
CA LEU A 256 -16.06 0.52 -4.52
C LEU A 256 -14.74 1.15 -5.02
N PRO A 257 -14.76 2.41 -5.48
CA PRO A 257 -13.52 3.14 -5.80
C PRO A 257 -12.53 3.13 -4.63
N GLY A 258 -11.31 2.62 -4.88
CA GLY A 258 -10.31 2.37 -3.84
C GLY A 258 -10.29 0.95 -3.28
N ALA A 259 -11.20 0.06 -3.68
CA ALA A 259 -11.23 -1.28 -3.09
C ALA A 259 -9.92 -2.06 -3.31
N LEU A 260 -9.49 -2.78 -2.28
CA LEU A 260 -8.31 -3.64 -2.30
C LEU A 260 -8.75 -5.11 -2.26
N ALA A 261 -8.21 -5.95 -3.13
CA ALA A 261 -8.59 -7.36 -3.15
C ALA A 261 -7.39 -8.25 -3.43
N ASP A 262 -7.29 -9.36 -2.72
CA ASP A 262 -6.25 -10.35 -2.95
C ASP A 262 -6.65 -11.73 -2.42
N HIS A 263 -5.91 -12.74 -2.84
CA HIS A 263 -6.10 -14.11 -2.39
C HIS A 263 -4.77 -14.75 -2.06
N LEU A 264 -4.78 -15.57 -1.01
CA LEU A 264 -3.66 -16.39 -0.62
C LEU A 264 -3.62 -17.61 -1.52
N THR A 265 -2.77 -17.57 -2.55
CA THR A 265 -2.49 -18.70 -3.44
C THR A 265 -1.08 -18.61 -3.99
N SER A 266 -0.55 -19.74 -4.42
CA SER A 266 0.72 -19.79 -5.12
C SER A 266 0.62 -19.10 -6.49
N PHE A 267 1.68 -18.44 -6.95
CA PHE A 267 1.75 -17.86 -8.29
C PHE A 267 0.64 -16.84 -8.62
N GLY A 268 -0.04 -16.24 -7.64
CA GLY A 268 -1.07 -15.21 -7.92
C GLY A 268 -0.50 -13.95 -8.59
N GLY A 269 0.81 -13.74 -8.53
CA GLY A 269 1.56 -12.68 -9.20
C GLY A 269 2.13 -13.10 -10.56
N ASP A 270 1.94 -14.35 -10.99
CA ASP A 270 2.25 -14.77 -12.35
C ASP A 270 1.18 -14.22 -13.30
N LEU A 271 1.36 -12.96 -13.71
CA LEU A 271 0.29 -12.17 -14.33
C LEU A 271 -0.22 -12.78 -15.64
N LEU A 272 0.66 -13.45 -16.38
CA LEU A 272 0.41 -14.05 -17.69
C LEU A 272 0.47 -15.58 -17.65
N GLY A 273 0.47 -16.18 -16.46
CA GLY A 273 0.44 -17.62 -16.25
C GLY A 273 -0.97 -18.21 -16.34
N THR A 274 -1.07 -19.55 -16.37
CA THR A 274 -2.33 -20.28 -16.53
C THR A 274 -2.69 -21.20 -15.35
N SER A 275 -1.83 -21.32 -14.33
CA SER A 275 -2.01 -22.26 -13.21
C SER A 275 -3.08 -21.77 -12.21
N GLN A 276 -2.68 -20.90 -11.28
CA GLN A 276 -3.58 -20.29 -10.30
C GLN A 276 -4.17 -19.00 -10.88
N MET A 277 -5.22 -18.47 -10.24
CA MET A 277 -5.80 -17.21 -10.69
C MET A 277 -4.78 -16.07 -10.57
N SER A 278 -4.53 -15.41 -11.70
CA SER A 278 -3.73 -14.20 -11.77
C SER A 278 -4.42 -13.06 -11.01
N SER A 279 -3.63 -12.27 -10.29
CA SER A 279 -4.08 -11.07 -9.60
C SER A 279 -4.66 -10.00 -10.55
N LEU A 280 -4.39 -10.08 -11.86
CA LEU A 280 -5.07 -9.24 -12.87
C LEU A 280 -6.59 -9.37 -12.81
N ARG A 281 -7.10 -10.58 -12.52
CA ARG A 281 -8.54 -10.85 -12.46
C ARG A 281 -9.25 -10.00 -11.40
N TRP A 282 -8.57 -9.60 -10.32
CA TRP A 282 -9.13 -8.67 -9.34
C TRP A 282 -9.32 -7.26 -9.91
N LEU A 283 -8.35 -6.78 -10.69
CA LEU A 283 -8.42 -5.45 -11.29
C LEU A 283 -9.51 -5.39 -12.38
N GLU A 284 -9.64 -6.46 -13.15
CA GLU A 284 -10.70 -6.65 -14.15
C GLU A 284 -12.09 -6.69 -13.52
N ALA A 285 -12.22 -7.36 -12.36
CA ALA A 285 -13.46 -7.39 -11.59
C ALA A 285 -13.83 -6.06 -10.92
N GLY A 286 -12.91 -5.09 -10.89
CA GLY A 286 -13.15 -3.74 -10.37
C GLY A 286 -12.38 -3.39 -9.09
N ALA A 287 -11.50 -4.25 -8.57
CA ALA A 287 -10.59 -3.85 -7.50
C ALA A 287 -9.62 -2.75 -8.01
N THR A 288 -9.21 -1.85 -7.13
CA THR A 288 -8.29 -0.73 -7.46
C THR A 288 -6.83 -1.14 -7.31
N ALA A 289 -6.54 -2.09 -6.42
CA ALA A 289 -5.23 -2.69 -6.30
C ALA A 289 -5.34 -4.13 -5.81
N SER A 290 -4.31 -4.91 -6.12
CA SER A 290 -4.20 -6.32 -5.77
C SER A 290 -2.75 -6.72 -5.52
N TYR A 291 -2.60 -7.94 -5.01
CA TYR A 291 -1.32 -8.55 -4.69
C TYR A 291 -1.27 -10.01 -5.15
N GLY A 292 -0.07 -10.51 -5.48
CA GLY A 292 0.18 -11.94 -5.64
C GLY A 292 1.67 -12.28 -5.64
N SER A 293 2.02 -13.54 -5.42
CA SER A 293 3.41 -14.01 -5.48
C SER A 293 3.81 -14.45 -6.89
N VAL A 294 5.01 -14.12 -7.37
CA VAL A 294 5.50 -14.53 -8.71
C VAL A 294 6.18 -15.90 -8.74
N SER A 295 6.42 -16.48 -7.56
CA SER A 295 6.99 -17.81 -7.37
C SER A 295 6.33 -18.48 -6.17
N GLU A 296 6.52 -19.79 -6.02
CA GLU A 296 5.88 -20.60 -4.98
C GLU A 296 6.18 -20.05 -3.57
N PRO A 297 5.18 -19.47 -2.86
CA PRO A 297 5.40 -18.88 -1.54
C PRO A 297 5.30 -19.93 -0.42
N CYS A 298 4.73 -21.12 -0.69
CA CYS A 298 4.14 -21.97 0.34
C CYS A 298 3.04 -21.23 1.15
N ASN A 299 2.43 -21.89 2.13
CA ASN A 299 1.33 -21.33 2.92
C ASN A 299 1.77 -20.38 4.05
N HIS A 300 2.93 -19.71 3.91
CA HIS A 300 3.41 -18.74 4.90
C HIS A 300 2.62 -17.44 4.83
N TRP A 301 1.84 -17.13 5.86
CA TRP A 301 1.03 -15.90 5.91
C TRP A 301 1.89 -14.64 5.76
N GLN A 302 3.15 -14.67 6.19
CA GLN A 302 4.08 -13.54 6.13
C GLN A 302 4.34 -13.05 4.70
N LYS A 303 4.18 -13.94 3.72
CA LYS A 303 4.34 -13.65 2.28
C LYS A 303 3.07 -13.11 1.64
N PHE A 304 2.05 -12.78 2.42
CA PHE A 304 0.79 -12.25 1.93
C PHE A 304 0.37 -11.02 2.75
N PRO A 305 -0.52 -10.18 2.21
CA PRO A 305 -1.04 -9.02 2.93
C PRO A 305 -1.71 -9.45 4.24
N HIS A 306 -1.16 -8.96 5.35
CA HIS A 306 -1.70 -9.15 6.68
C HIS A 306 -3.01 -8.35 6.80
N PRO A 307 -4.15 -9.02 7.03
CA PRO A 307 -5.49 -8.43 6.87
C PRO A 307 -5.76 -7.27 7.84
N THR A 308 -5.42 -7.45 9.13
CA THR A 308 -5.57 -6.37 10.12
C THR A 308 -4.62 -5.19 9.89
N VAL A 309 -3.37 -5.43 9.49
CA VAL A 309 -2.39 -4.36 9.21
C VAL A 309 -2.80 -3.56 7.97
N LEU A 310 -3.20 -4.25 6.89
CA LEU A 310 -3.71 -3.64 5.67
C LEU A 310 -4.90 -2.72 5.99
N LEU A 311 -5.92 -3.25 6.66
CA LEU A 311 -7.13 -2.50 6.98
C LEU A 311 -6.81 -1.30 7.87
N LYS A 312 -6.00 -1.49 8.92
CA LYS A 312 -5.59 -0.43 9.85
C LYS A 312 -4.97 0.75 9.08
N HIS A 313 -3.93 0.51 8.30
CA HIS A 313 -3.22 1.58 7.59
C HIS A 313 -4.08 2.24 6.53
N TYR A 314 -4.90 1.45 5.82
CA TYR A 314 -5.80 2.00 4.82
C TYR A 314 -6.85 2.92 5.45
N LEU A 315 -7.47 2.54 6.57
CA LEU A 315 -8.42 3.37 7.31
C LEU A 315 -7.76 4.59 7.98
N SER A 316 -6.46 4.52 8.27
CA SER A 316 -5.65 5.65 8.75
C SER A 316 -5.23 6.61 7.63
N GLY A 317 -5.60 6.35 6.37
CA GLY A 317 -5.41 7.28 5.27
C GLY A 317 -4.20 7.00 4.37
N SER A 318 -3.51 5.88 4.58
CA SER A 318 -2.47 5.42 3.64
C SER A 318 -3.05 5.23 2.24
N SER A 319 -2.26 5.55 1.23
CA SER A 319 -2.57 5.18 -0.16
C SER A 319 -2.52 3.66 -0.35
N ALA A 320 -3.07 3.15 -1.46
CA ALA A 320 -3.11 1.72 -1.74
C ALA A 320 -1.70 1.08 -1.74
N ILE A 321 -0.72 1.76 -2.34
CA ILE A 321 0.68 1.29 -2.34
C ILE A 321 1.26 1.24 -0.92
N GLU A 322 1.03 2.26 -0.10
CA GLU A 322 1.51 2.29 1.28
C GLU A 322 0.85 1.20 2.14
N ALA A 323 -0.48 1.06 2.05
CA ALA A 323 -1.22 0.08 2.83
C ALA A 323 -0.76 -1.36 2.50
N TYR A 324 -0.59 -1.67 1.21
CA TYR A 324 -0.09 -2.97 0.79
C TYR A 324 1.36 -3.22 1.26
N TRP A 325 2.28 -2.28 1.04
CA TRP A 325 3.68 -2.44 1.45
C TRP A 325 3.85 -2.53 2.97
N ARG A 326 3.01 -1.86 3.76
CA ARG A 326 2.98 -2.01 5.22
C ARG A 326 2.40 -3.36 5.66
N SER A 327 1.67 -4.07 4.79
CA SER A 327 0.93 -5.29 5.17
C SER A 327 1.68 -6.59 4.88
N VAL A 328 2.77 -6.60 4.12
CA VAL A 328 3.50 -7.84 3.79
C VAL A 328 4.82 -7.91 4.55
N ALA A 329 4.96 -8.91 5.41
CA ALA A 329 6.15 -9.05 6.25
C ALA A 329 7.37 -9.55 5.47
N TRP A 330 7.16 -10.49 4.53
CA TRP A 330 8.18 -11.15 3.71
C TRP A 330 7.89 -10.94 2.22
N PRO A 331 8.12 -9.74 1.66
CA PRO A 331 7.60 -9.39 0.34
C PRO A 331 8.48 -9.81 -0.83
N THR A 332 9.58 -10.54 -0.63
CA THR A 332 10.57 -10.87 -1.70
C THR A 332 9.93 -11.44 -2.98
N GLN A 333 8.88 -12.26 -2.84
CA GLN A 333 8.16 -12.86 -3.96
C GLN A 333 6.91 -12.06 -4.39
N GLY A 334 6.61 -10.97 -3.69
CA GLY A 334 5.36 -10.22 -3.73
C GLY A 334 5.28 -9.14 -4.80
N LEU A 335 4.36 -9.34 -5.74
CA LEU A 335 4.02 -8.39 -6.78
C LEU A 335 2.83 -7.54 -6.36
N PHE A 336 3.03 -6.23 -6.34
CA PHE A 336 2.00 -5.25 -6.04
C PHE A 336 1.50 -4.65 -7.36
N ILE A 337 0.20 -4.70 -7.62
CA ILE A 337 -0.38 -4.18 -8.85
C ILE A 337 -1.57 -3.25 -8.58
N GLY A 338 -1.81 -2.29 -9.48
CA GLY A 338 -2.99 -1.43 -9.43
C GLY A 338 -2.69 0.05 -9.53
N GLU A 339 -3.62 0.84 -8.98
CA GLU A 339 -3.50 2.30 -8.90
C GLU A 339 -2.96 2.71 -7.51
N PRO A 340 -1.73 3.24 -7.41
CA PRO A 340 -1.04 3.37 -6.14
C PRO A 340 -1.58 4.47 -5.23
N LEU A 341 -2.13 5.56 -5.78
CA LEU A 341 -2.51 6.75 -5.02
C LEU A 341 -3.94 6.71 -4.46
N ALA A 342 -4.69 5.63 -4.69
CA ALA A 342 -6.04 5.48 -4.16
C ALA A 342 -6.02 5.51 -2.62
N ALA A 343 -6.73 6.46 -2.03
CA ALA A 343 -6.72 6.74 -0.60
C ALA A 343 -8.11 7.21 -0.11
N PRO A 344 -9.14 6.34 -0.14
CA PRO A 344 -10.53 6.69 0.17
C PRO A 344 -10.72 7.18 1.61
N TYR A 345 -9.78 6.90 2.51
CA TYR A 345 -9.81 7.31 3.92
C TYR A 345 -8.74 8.35 4.27
N GLY A 346 -8.02 8.92 3.29
CA GLY A 346 -6.90 9.85 3.48
C GLY A 346 -7.29 11.32 3.65
N ARG A 347 -8.50 11.60 4.14
CA ARG A 347 -9.03 12.95 4.38
C ARG A 347 -9.09 13.28 5.85
#